data_AF-A0A1I7Z301-F1
#
_entry.id   AF-A0A1I7Z301-F1
#
_cell.length_a   1.000
_cell.length_b   1.000
_cell.length_c   1.000
_cell.angle_alpha   90.00
_cell.angle_beta   90.00
_cell.angle_gamma   90.00
#
_symmetry.space_group_name_H-M   'P 1'
#
loop_
_entity.id
_entity.type
_entity.pdbx_description
1 polymer ?
#
loop_
_entity_poly.entity_id
_entity_poly.type
_entity_poly.pdbx_seq_one_letter_code
_entity_poly.pdbx_strand_id
1 'polypeptide(L)'
;MQLFFAPASSNNLFVEGHFFPRARQLYDDRMNSKMMSTKKTASVPQQQANMQSASGAISADSSKVYFIIDELVETERTFGDDLQQVLEGYYYYFVENDMRYNISVCDLKSVFGGLETIQNFSRKLYEAIDRVSYSVLKTARTFLKFSIGFNDYVLYCTAYER
;
A
#
# COMPACT_ATOMS: atom_id res chain seq x y z
N MET A 1 34.67 -24.72 -23.21
CA MET A 1 35.20 -23.48 -22.60
C MET A 1 34.35 -23.19 -21.37
N GLN A 2 35.01 -22.86 -20.26
CA GLN A 2 34.39 -22.72 -18.95
C GLN A 2 33.53 -21.46 -18.86
N LEU A 3 32.41 -21.56 -18.15
CA LEU A 3 31.99 -20.55 -17.17
C LEU A 3 31.32 -21.27 -16.00
N PHE A 4 31.95 -21.17 -14.83
CA PHE A 4 31.47 -21.63 -13.52
C PHE A 4 31.53 -20.43 -12.57
N PHE A 5 30.77 -20.54 -11.47
CA PHE A 5 30.57 -19.62 -10.32
C PHE A 5 29.45 -18.57 -10.49
N ALA A 6 28.47 -18.44 -9.58
CA ALA A 6 28.31 -18.95 -8.22
C ALA A 6 26.82 -19.03 -7.82
N PRO A 7 26.48 -19.72 -6.71
CA PRO A 7 25.13 -20.15 -6.38
C PRO A 7 24.39 -19.15 -5.49
N ALA A 8 23.12 -18.88 -5.78
CA ALA A 8 22.23 -18.24 -4.81
C ALA A 8 21.61 -19.34 -3.93
N SER A 9 22.32 -19.69 -2.85
CA SER A 9 21.71 -20.36 -1.70
C SER A 9 21.24 -19.30 -0.71
N SER A 10 19.93 -19.24 -0.50
CA SER A 10 19.28 -18.84 0.74
C SER A 10 17.88 -19.49 0.66
N ASN A 11 17.79 -20.75 1.07
CA ASN A 11 17.36 -21.15 2.42
C ASN A 11 15.97 -20.61 2.77
N ASN A 12 14.99 -21.52 2.66
CA ASN A 12 13.76 -21.65 3.45
C ASN A 12 13.29 -20.41 4.23
N LEU A 13 12.09 -19.93 3.90
CA LEU A 13 10.99 -19.80 4.87
C LEU A 13 9.67 -19.57 4.12
N PHE A 14 9.20 -20.64 3.46
CA PHE A 14 7.75 -20.87 3.40
C PHE A 14 7.37 -21.46 4.76
N VAL A 15 7.13 -20.60 5.76
CA VAL A 15 6.20 -20.77 6.90
C VAL A 15 6.22 -19.42 7.64
N GLU A 16 5.21 -18.59 7.41
CA GLU A 16 4.38 -17.98 8.46
C GLU A 16 3.37 -17.05 7.81
N GLY A 17 2.10 -17.20 8.19
CA GLY A 17 1.01 -16.32 7.81
C GLY A 17 1.13 -14.95 8.47
N HIS A 18 2.22 -14.23 8.20
CA HIS A 18 2.37 -12.82 8.53
C HIS A 18 1.91 -11.97 7.34
N PHE A 19 0.59 -11.88 7.21
CA PHE A 19 -0.02 -10.77 6.51
C PHE A 19 0.17 -9.53 7.43
N PHE A 20 0.81 -8.47 6.92
CA PHE A 20 1.12 -7.17 7.58
C PHE A 20 2.46 -6.90 8.33
N PRO A 21 3.64 -7.44 7.97
CA PRO A 21 4.90 -6.92 8.52
C PRO A 21 5.42 -5.68 7.76
N ARG A 22 5.20 -5.57 6.45
CA ARG A 22 5.92 -4.58 5.61
C ARG A 22 5.44 -3.14 5.81
N ALA A 23 4.13 -2.89 5.87
CA ALA A 23 3.59 -1.55 6.11
C ALA A 23 3.96 -1.02 7.51
N ARG A 24 3.90 -1.88 8.52
CA ARG A 24 4.26 -1.53 9.90
C ARG A 24 5.76 -1.28 10.06
N GLN A 25 6.59 -2.10 9.42
CA GLN A 25 8.04 -1.92 9.43
C GLN A 25 8.46 -0.62 8.72
N LEU A 26 7.83 -0.26 7.60
CA LEU A 26 8.07 1.02 6.92
C LEU A 26 7.63 2.23 7.76
N TYR A 27 6.53 2.12 8.52
CA TYR A 27 6.12 3.14 9.49
C TYR A 27 7.15 3.31 10.61
N ASP A 28 7.57 2.20 11.22
CA ASP A 28 8.53 2.20 12.33
C ASP A 28 9.91 2.73 11.86
N ASP A 29 10.37 2.35 10.67
CA ASP A 29 11.62 2.83 10.07
C ASP A 29 11.57 4.33 9.78
N ARG A 30 10.44 4.85 9.30
CA ARG A 30 10.24 6.28 9.02
C ARG A 30 10.12 7.11 10.31
N MET A 31 9.49 6.57 11.35
CA MET A 31 9.43 7.18 12.68
C MET A 31 10.83 7.23 13.33
N ASN A 32 11.58 6.14 13.24
CA ASN A 32 12.94 6.06 13.79
C ASN A 32 13.91 7.00 13.05
N SER A 33 13.78 7.11 11.72
CA SER A 33 14.56 8.06 10.90
C SER A 33 14.38 9.51 11.34
N LYS A 34 13.17 9.91 11.77
CA LYS A 34 12.89 11.28 12.23
C LYS A 34 13.37 11.57 13.66
N MET A 35 13.47 10.57 14.53
CA MET A 35 13.93 10.75 15.93
C MET A 35 15.47 10.85 16.07
N MET A 36 16.23 10.40 15.07
CA MET A 36 17.70 10.52 15.06
C MET A 36 18.24 11.86 14.53
N SER A 37 17.40 12.74 13.99
CA SER A 37 17.83 14.05 13.46
C SER A 37 17.96 15.17 14.52
N THR A 38 17.77 14.88 15.80
CA THR A 38 17.96 15.87 16.87
C THR A 38 19.05 15.43 17.86
N LYS A 39 20.32 15.76 17.59
CA LYS A 39 21.36 16.11 18.60
C LYS A 39 22.72 16.54 17.99
N LYS A 40 23.07 17.83 18.22
CA LYS A 40 24.38 18.53 18.43
C LYS A 40 25.44 18.51 17.30
N THR A 41 26.15 19.61 16.94
CA THR A 41 26.97 20.60 17.73
C THR A 41 27.15 21.94 16.93
N ALA A 42 26.81 23.16 17.41
CA ALA A 42 27.48 24.11 18.34
C ALA A 42 28.66 24.99 17.79
N SER A 43 28.40 26.26 17.44
CA SER A 43 29.20 27.49 17.72
C SER A 43 28.50 28.80 17.26
N VAL A 44 28.58 29.87 18.08
CA VAL A 44 27.77 31.14 18.24
C VAL A 44 28.52 32.38 17.66
N PRO A 45 28.03 33.67 17.52
CA PRO A 45 26.76 34.35 17.93
C PRO A 45 26.03 35.21 16.86
N GLN A 46 24.73 35.49 17.05
CA GLN A 46 24.11 36.72 16.52
C GLN A 46 22.98 37.28 17.41
N GLN A 47 22.82 38.60 17.32
CA GLN A 47 22.15 39.57 18.20
C GLN A 47 20.65 39.39 18.46
N GLN A 48 20.20 39.94 19.59
CA GLN A 48 18.83 40.04 20.07
C GLN A 48 17.95 40.99 19.21
N ALA A 49 16.72 40.57 18.92
CA ALA A 49 15.48 41.34 19.17
C ALA A 49 14.24 40.45 18.97
N ASN A 50 13.31 40.54 19.92
CA ASN A 50 12.12 39.70 20.12
C ASN A 50 10.86 40.45 19.64
N MET A 51 9.97 39.79 18.87
CA MET A 51 8.52 40.03 18.90
C MET A 51 7.77 38.74 18.48
N GLN A 52 7.22 38.05 19.49
CA GLN A 52 5.85 37.52 19.64
C GLN A 52 4.98 37.45 18.35
N SER A 53 4.17 36.43 18.04
CA SER A 53 3.69 35.22 18.73
C SER A 53 2.75 34.50 17.74
N ALA A 54 2.46 33.22 18.01
CA ALA A 54 1.36 32.41 17.48
C ALA A 54 1.55 31.63 16.16
N SER A 55 2.36 30.56 16.22
CA SER A 55 2.17 29.36 15.38
C SER A 55 2.55 28.06 16.11
N GLY A 56 2.49 28.07 17.45
CA GLY A 56 2.89 26.96 18.32
C GLY A 56 1.77 25.99 18.68
N ALA A 57 0.72 25.92 17.87
CA ALA A 57 -0.32 24.90 17.97
C ALA A 57 -0.79 24.55 16.55
N ILE A 58 0.10 23.95 15.74
CA ILE A 58 -0.40 22.95 14.82
C ILE A 58 -0.96 21.87 15.74
N SER A 59 -2.27 21.90 15.92
CA SER A 59 -3.00 21.09 16.88
C SER A 59 -2.55 19.64 16.70
N ALA A 60 -2.17 18.98 17.78
CA ALA A 60 -1.76 17.58 17.74
C ALA A 60 -2.80 16.68 17.02
N ASP A 61 -4.04 17.14 16.97
CA ASP A 61 -5.15 16.56 16.21
C ASP A 61 -4.99 16.67 14.68
N SER A 62 -4.57 17.82 14.14
CA SER A 62 -4.27 17.95 12.72
C SER A 62 -3.11 17.06 12.29
N SER A 63 -2.07 16.91 13.12
CA SER A 63 -0.96 16.00 12.82
C SER A 63 -1.41 14.53 12.75
N LYS A 64 -2.28 14.07 13.66
CA LYS A 64 -2.83 12.71 13.61
C LYS A 64 -3.62 12.44 12.33
N VAL A 65 -4.44 13.40 11.93
CA VAL A 65 -5.23 13.32 10.69
C VAL A 65 -4.33 13.15 9.46
N TYR A 66 -3.22 13.89 9.39
CA TYR A 66 -2.26 13.72 8.30
C TYR A 66 -1.66 12.31 8.27
N PHE A 67 -1.28 11.75 9.43
CA PHE A 67 -0.74 10.39 9.49
C PHE A 67 -1.76 9.33 9.05
N ILE A 68 -3.03 9.47 9.45
CA ILE A 68 -4.08 8.52 9.06
C ILE A 68 -4.30 8.54 7.55
N ILE A 69 -4.31 9.72 6.92
CA ILE A 69 -4.49 9.80 5.47
C ILE A 69 -3.25 9.28 4.73
N ASP A 70 -2.05 9.59 5.23
CA ASP A 70 -0.79 9.07 4.67
C ASP A 70 -0.75 7.54 4.75
N GLU A 71 -1.12 6.96 5.90
CA GLU A 71 -1.22 5.51 6.11
C GLU A 71 -2.28 4.89 5.19
N LEU A 72 -3.44 5.53 5.03
CA LEU A 72 -4.48 5.07 4.12
C LEU A 72 -3.99 5.00 2.67
N VAL A 73 -3.30 6.03 2.19
CA VAL A 73 -2.77 6.07 0.81
C VAL A 73 -1.71 4.98 0.62
N GLU A 74 -0.78 4.84 1.58
CA GLU A 74 0.30 3.86 1.50
C GLU A 74 -0.21 2.42 1.54
N THR A 75 -1.19 2.16 2.42
CA THR A 75 -1.79 0.82 2.53
C THR A 75 -2.64 0.47 1.32
N GLU A 76 -3.38 1.42 0.74
CA GLU A 76 -4.13 1.19 -0.51
C GLU A 76 -3.19 0.91 -1.69
N ARG A 77 -2.07 1.63 -1.77
CA ARG A 77 -1.03 1.36 -2.77
C ARG A 77 -0.50 -0.06 -2.65
N THR A 78 -0.09 -0.43 -1.44
CA THR A 78 0.46 -1.76 -1.15
C THR A 78 -0.55 -2.84 -1.49
N PHE A 79 -1.83 -2.64 -1.13
CA PHE A 79 -2.90 -3.56 -1.47
C PHE A 79 -3.07 -3.74 -2.99
N GLY A 80 -3.05 -2.65 -3.76
CA GLY A 80 -3.11 -2.72 -5.22
C GLY A 80 -1.92 -3.47 -5.85
N ASP A 81 -0.71 -3.25 -5.33
CA ASP A 81 0.51 -3.93 -5.76
C ASP A 81 0.49 -5.43 -5.42
N ASP A 82 -0.04 -5.80 -4.26
CA ASP A 82 -0.20 -7.21 -3.86
C ASP A 82 -1.22 -7.94 -4.74
N LEU A 83 -2.34 -7.29 -5.07
CA LEU A 83 -3.31 -7.83 -6.02
C LEU A 83 -2.69 -8.04 -7.41
N GLN A 84 -1.87 -7.09 -7.86
CA GLN A 84 -1.17 -7.21 -9.15
C GLN A 84 -0.22 -8.42 -9.15
N GLN A 85 0.53 -8.64 -8.07
CA GLN A 85 1.41 -9.80 -7.93
C GLN A 85 0.65 -11.13 -7.99
N VAL A 86 -0.54 -11.22 -7.38
CA VAL A 86 -1.38 -12.42 -7.48
C VAL A 86 -1.86 -12.65 -8.92
N LEU A 87 -2.28 -11.59 -9.60
CA LEU A 87 -2.72 -11.68 -10.99
C LEU A 87 -1.58 -12.10 -11.93
N GLU A 88 -0.40 -11.48 -11.81
CA GLU A 88 0.77 -11.80 -12.63
C GLU A 88 1.36 -13.17 -12.32
N GLY A 89 1.51 -13.49 -11.02
CA GLY A 89 2.16 -14.71 -10.58
C GLY A 89 1.33 -15.97 -10.81
N TYR A 90 -0.01 -15.84 -10.83
CA TYR A 90 -0.89 -17.00 -10.95
C TYR A 90 -1.90 -16.88 -12.08
N TYR A 91 -2.76 -15.85 -12.07
CA TYR A 91 -3.86 -15.77 -13.04
C TYR A 91 -3.35 -15.71 -14.49
N TYR A 92 -2.52 -14.72 -14.82
CA TYR A 92 -1.94 -14.58 -16.16
C TYR A 92 -1.00 -15.73 -16.52
N TYR A 93 -0.24 -16.24 -15.55
CA TYR A 93 0.58 -17.42 -15.75
C TYR A 93 -0.24 -18.63 -16.24
N PHE A 94 -1.40 -18.91 -15.62
CA PHE A 94 -2.25 -20.02 -16.05
C PHE A 94 -2.97 -19.74 -17.36
N VAL A 95 -3.39 -18.50 -17.63
CA VAL A 95 -3.97 -18.11 -18.93
C VAL A 95 -2.98 -18.35 -20.06
N GLU A 96 -1.72 -17.97 -19.88
CA GLU A 96 -0.67 -18.16 -20.90
C GLU A 96 -0.26 -19.64 -21.07
N ASN A 97 -0.42 -20.45 -20.03
CA ASN A 97 -0.05 -21.87 -20.02
C ASN A 97 -1.26 -22.82 -20.06
N ASP A 98 -2.44 -22.35 -20.49
CA ASP A 98 -3.68 -23.14 -20.49
C ASP A 98 -3.50 -24.51 -21.16
N MET A 99 -2.85 -24.55 -22.33
CA MET A 99 -2.58 -25.81 -23.05
C MET A 99 -1.76 -26.85 -22.26
N ARG A 100 -0.95 -26.42 -21.27
CA ARG A 100 -0.17 -27.34 -20.43
C ARG A 100 -0.94 -27.91 -19.26
N TYR A 101 -1.86 -27.14 -18.71
CA TYR A 101 -2.58 -27.50 -17.48
C TYR A 101 -4.03 -27.90 -17.73
N ASN A 102 -4.56 -27.67 -18.95
CA ASN A 102 -5.94 -27.95 -19.35
C ASN A 102 -6.94 -27.30 -18.39
N ILE A 103 -6.72 -26.02 -18.07
CA ILE A 103 -7.51 -25.25 -17.10
C ILE A 103 -8.41 -24.29 -17.86
N SER A 104 -9.72 -24.53 -17.78
CA SER A 104 -10.70 -23.66 -18.43
C SER A 104 -10.70 -22.26 -17.81
N VAL A 105 -11.02 -21.24 -18.62
CA VAL A 105 -11.29 -19.88 -18.16
C VAL A 105 -12.37 -19.84 -17.07
N CYS A 106 -13.34 -20.77 -17.11
CA CYS A 106 -14.35 -20.90 -16.06
C CYS A 106 -13.76 -21.37 -14.73
N ASP A 107 -12.76 -22.25 -14.76
CA ASP A 107 -12.09 -22.74 -13.56
C ASP A 107 -11.23 -21.62 -12.94
N LEU A 108 -10.50 -20.88 -13.78
CA LEU A 108 -9.78 -19.68 -13.32
C LEU A 108 -10.72 -18.64 -12.74
N LYS A 109 -11.87 -18.41 -13.36
CA LYS A 109 -12.87 -17.48 -12.85
C LYS A 109 -13.52 -17.96 -11.55
N SER A 110 -13.60 -19.27 -11.32
CA SER A 110 -14.09 -19.81 -10.04
C SER A 110 -13.08 -19.58 -8.92
N VAL A 111 -11.79 -19.81 -9.19
CA VAL A 111 -10.72 -19.70 -8.20
C VAL A 111 -10.36 -18.24 -7.92
N PHE A 112 -10.07 -17.46 -8.96
CA PHE A 112 -9.65 -16.08 -8.80
C PHE A 112 -10.82 -15.14 -8.62
N GLY A 113 -12.06 -15.54 -8.92
CA GLY A 113 -13.18 -14.62 -8.93
C GLY A 113 -12.92 -13.42 -9.85
N GLY A 114 -13.74 -12.37 -9.73
CA GLY A 114 -13.50 -11.11 -10.44
C GLY A 114 -12.31 -10.31 -9.90
N LEU A 115 -11.18 -10.92 -9.52
CA LEU A 115 -10.05 -10.22 -8.86
C LEU A 115 -9.46 -9.10 -9.72
N GLU A 116 -9.42 -9.26 -11.04
CA GLU A 116 -9.04 -8.17 -11.96
C GLU A 116 -9.95 -6.94 -11.83
N THR A 117 -11.24 -7.16 -11.55
CA THR A 117 -12.22 -6.08 -11.34
C THR A 117 -11.92 -5.35 -10.04
N ILE A 118 -11.64 -6.09 -8.96
CA ILE A 118 -11.20 -5.49 -7.69
C ILE A 118 -9.92 -4.70 -7.89
N GLN A 119 -8.88 -5.32 -8.47
CA GLN A 119 -7.58 -4.69 -8.63
C GLN A 119 -7.66 -3.38 -9.43
N ASN A 120 -8.47 -3.37 -10.50
CA ASN A 120 -8.71 -2.17 -11.29
C ASN A 120 -9.46 -1.09 -10.50
N PHE A 121 -10.41 -1.47 -9.64
CA PHE A 121 -11.10 -0.54 -8.76
C PHE A 121 -10.14 0.02 -7.68
N SER A 122 -9.37 -0.83 -6.99
CA SER A 122 -8.40 -0.43 -5.96
C SER A 122 -7.39 0.57 -6.52
N ARG A 123 -6.84 0.33 -7.73
CA ARG A 123 -5.93 1.28 -8.39
C ARG A 123 -6.59 2.63 -8.65
N LYS A 124 -7.82 2.65 -9.16
CA LYS A 124 -8.55 3.91 -9.41
C LYS A 124 -8.86 4.65 -8.12
N LEU A 125 -9.18 3.93 -7.05
CA LEU A 125 -9.42 4.50 -5.73
C LEU A 125 -8.13 5.11 -5.17
N TYR A 126 -7.02 4.37 -5.19
CA TYR A 126 -5.69 4.84 -4.81
C TYR A 126 -5.33 6.13 -5.54
N GLU A 127 -5.38 6.14 -6.87
CA GLU A 127 -5.04 7.32 -7.67
C GLU A 127 -5.94 8.52 -7.33
N ALA A 128 -7.21 8.27 -6.99
CA ALA A 128 -8.14 9.31 -6.63
C ALA A 128 -7.89 9.87 -5.23
N ILE A 129 -7.38 9.07 -4.28
CA ILE A 129 -7.05 9.49 -2.92
C ILE A 129 -5.66 10.15 -2.87
N ASP A 130 -4.66 9.62 -3.58
CA ASP A 130 -3.30 10.17 -3.66
C ASP A 130 -3.26 11.60 -4.22
N ARG A 131 -4.13 11.90 -5.21
CA ARG A 131 -4.29 13.26 -5.75
C ARG A 131 -4.89 14.25 -4.76
N VAL A 132 -5.50 13.76 -3.68
CA VAL A 132 -6.07 14.60 -2.65
C VAL A 132 -4.95 15.01 -1.70
N SER A 133 -4.79 16.32 -1.50
CA SER A 133 -3.72 16.98 -0.72
C SER A 133 -3.81 16.70 0.80
N TYR A 134 -3.92 15.43 1.21
CA TYR A 134 -4.05 14.96 2.59
C TYR A 134 -5.17 15.67 3.37
N SER A 135 -6.30 15.94 2.69
CA SER A 135 -7.43 16.69 3.24
C SER A 135 -8.62 15.77 3.50
N VAL A 136 -9.01 15.62 4.77
CA VAL A 136 -10.12 14.75 5.21
C VAL A 136 -11.39 14.95 4.41
N LEU A 137 -11.82 16.20 4.22
CA LEU A 137 -13.08 16.49 3.52
C LEU A 137 -13.03 16.07 2.07
N LYS A 138 -11.88 16.26 1.40
CA LYS A 138 -11.70 15.84 0.02
C LYS A 138 -11.60 14.31 -0.07
N THR A 139 -10.90 13.67 0.86
CA THR A 139 -10.82 12.20 0.97
C THR A 139 -12.21 11.60 1.15
N ALA A 140 -13.03 12.12 2.08
CA ALA A 140 -14.40 11.66 2.29
C ALA A 140 -15.27 11.84 1.03
N ARG A 141 -15.14 12.96 0.32
CA ARG A 141 -15.83 13.18 -0.97
C ARG A 141 -15.37 12.19 -2.05
N THR A 142 -14.10 11.82 -2.07
CA THR A 142 -13.60 10.77 -2.95
C THR A 142 -14.29 9.44 -2.65
N PHE A 143 -14.36 9.00 -1.39
CA PHE A 143 -15.10 7.78 -1.03
C PHE A 143 -16.57 7.81 -1.44
N LEU A 144 -17.26 8.94 -1.26
CA LEU A 144 -18.65 9.10 -1.71
C LEU A 144 -18.79 8.95 -3.23
N LYS A 145 -17.87 9.55 -4.01
CA LYS A 145 -17.85 9.44 -5.47
C LYS A 145 -17.66 7.99 -5.94
N PHE A 146 -16.86 7.20 -5.23
CA PHE A 146 -16.56 5.81 -5.56
C PHE A 146 -17.48 4.79 -4.88
N SER A 147 -18.43 5.23 -4.05
CA SER A 147 -19.30 4.40 -3.22
C SER A 147 -19.95 3.21 -3.97
N ILE A 148 -20.45 3.43 -5.18
CA ILE A 148 -21.09 2.39 -6.00
C ILE A 148 -20.09 1.30 -6.42
N GLY A 149 -18.84 1.66 -6.68
CA GLY A 149 -17.81 0.71 -7.12
C GLY A 149 -17.37 -0.26 -6.03
N PHE A 150 -17.62 0.04 -4.75
CA PHE A 150 -17.38 -0.93 -3.67
C PHE A 150 -18.26 -2.18 -3.77
N ASN A 151 -19.33 -2.16 -4.59
CA ASN A 151 -20.13 -3.35 -4.87
C ASN A 151 -19.31 -4.47 -5.53
N ASP A 152 -18.22 -4.15 -6.23
CA ASP A 152 -17.33 -5.16 -6.82
C ASP A 152 -16.70 -6.05 -5.75
N TYR A 153 -16.40 -5.50 -4.57
CA TYR A 153 -15.94 -6.29 -3.42
C TYR A 153 -17.04 -7.18 -2.85
N VAL A 154 -18.28 -6.70 -2.79
CA VAL A 154 -19.42 -7.50 -2.30
C VAL A 154 -19.64 -8.70 -3.20
N LEU A 155 -19.65 -8.47 -4.52
CA LEU A 155 -19.82 -9.52 -5.52
C LEU A 155 -18.68 -10.54 -5.47
N TYR A 156 -17.44 -10.07 -5.30
CA TYR A 156 -16.30 -10.94 -5.16
C TYR A 156 -16.36 -11.81 -3.91
N CYS A 157 -16.58 -11.20 -2.74
CA CYS A 157 -16.64 -11.94 -1.47
C CYS A 157 -17.79 -12.96 -1.47
N THR A 158 -18.93 -12.64 -2.07
CA THR A 158 -20.07 -13.56 -2.20
C THR A 158 -19.76 -14.73 -3.13
N ALA A 159 -18.88 -14.54 -4.12
CA ALA A 159 -18.45 -15.61 -5.02
C ALA A 159 -17.41 -16.54 -4.40
N TYR A 160 -16.72 -16.11 -3.34
CA TYR A 160 -15.62 -16.85 -2.70
C TYR A 160 -16.10 -18.07 -1.88
N GLU A 161 -17.33 -18.07 -1.38
CA GLU A 161 -17.88 -19.17 -0.57
C GLU A 161 -18.28 -20.43 -1.38
N ARG A 162 -17.92 -20.52 -2.67
CA ARG A 162 -18.36 -21.60 -3.57
C ARG A 162 -17.32 -22.69 -3.80
#